data_AF-A0A660R8D6-F1
#
_entry.id   AF-A0A660R8D6-F1
#
_cell.length_a   1.000
_cell.length_b   1.000
_cell.length_c   1.000
_cell.angle_alpha   90.00
_cell.angle_beta   90.00
_cell.angle_gamma   90.00
#
_symmetry.space_group_name_H-M   'P 1'
#
loop_
_entity.id
_entity.type
_entity.pdbx_description
1 polymer ?
#
loop_
_entity_poly.entity_id
_entity_poly.type
_entity_poly.pdbx_seq_one_letter_code
_entity_poly.pdbx_strand_id
1 'polypeptide(L)'
;MDSIQNLVSVVIHMAQLPRGHLVPLVEQKCYNLNFDPNLVLAMIEVESSRDPTAESPYARGLMQVSKAALEQVNKDYVFNFTYDEMFDPEKNLTVGILYFKWLYNYFTTRYGLCKGLAYAVYAYNWGIGNVLKWLMEKPDNVEISRIPEETVKHYAKFMWWLEFYESGRWKEYAD
;
A
#
# COMPACT_ATOMS: atom_id res chain seq x y z
N MET A 1 -13.38 27.02 17.68
CA MET A 1 -13.12 26.06 16.59
C MET A 1 -11.67 25.61 16.58
N ASP A 2 -10.72 26.51 16.87
CA ASP A 2 -9.27 26.22 16.88
C ASP A 2 -8.81 25.17 17.92
N SER A 3 -9.44 25.06 19.08
CA SER A 3 -9.02 24.10 20.12
C SER A 3 -9.32 22.63 19.77
N ILE A 4 -10.44 22.38 19.08
CA ILE A 4 -10.83 21.03 18.64
C ILE A 4 -9.99 20.61 17.42
N GLN A 5 -9.74 21.51 16.47
CA GLN A 5 -8.84 21.21 15.35
C GLN A 5 -7.41 20.96 15.81
N ASN A 6 -6.91 21.70 16.81
CA ASN A 6 -5.60 21.41 17.41
C ASN A 6 -5.58 20.04 18.11
N LEU A 7 -6.62 19.70 18.88
CA LEU A 7 -6.72 18.38 19.53
C LEU A 7 -6.79 17.24 18.51
N VAL A 8 -7.58 17.38 17.43
CA VAL A 8 -7.66 16.40 16.35
C VAL A 8 -6.31 16.28 15.61
N SER A 9 -5.64 17.40 15.33
CA SER A 9 -4.30 17.39 14.73
C SER A 9 -3.26 16.71 15.63
N VAL A 10 -3.32 16.93 16.94
CA VAL A 10 -2.42 16.31 17.93
C VAL A 10 -2.69 14.81 18.07
N VAL A 11 -3.95 14.38 18.09
CA VAL A 11 -4.33 12.96 18.15
C VAL A 11 -3.97 12.22 16.86
N ILE A 12 -4.15 12.84 15.69
CA ILE A 12 -3.68 12.29 14.40
C ILE A 12 -2.15 12.16 14.40
N HIS A 13 -1.41 13.13 14.96
CA HIS A 13 0.05 13.05 15.09
C HIS A 13 0.53 11.92 16.01
N MET A 14 -0.26 11.52 17.02
CA MET A 14 0.10 10.44 17.95
C MET A 14 -0.11 9.03 17.39
N ALA A 15 -0.91 8.89 16.33
CA ALA A 15 -1.16 7.61 15.68
C ALA A 15 -0.17 7.32 14.54
N GLN A 16 0.47 8.32 13.94
CA GLN A 16 1.37 8.12 12.80
C GLN A 16 2.76 7.69 13.27
N LEU A 17 3.33 6.67 12.62
CA LEU A 17 4.75 6.38 12.74
C LEU A 17 5.55 7.51 12.07
N PRO A 18 6.44 8.20 12.80
CA PRO A 18 7.27 9.25 12.22
C PRO A 18 8.15 8.71 11.09
N ARG A 19 8.39 9.48 10.04
CA ARG A 19 9.20 9.08 8.89
C ARG A 19 10.61 8.69 9.30
N GLY A 20 11.18 9.38 10.30
CA GLY A 20 12.48 9.04 10.88
C GLY A 20 12.55 7.62 11.45
N HIS A 21 11.41 7.04 11.86
CA HIS A 21 11.32 5.66 12.32
C HIS A 21 10.83 4.70 11.21
N LEU A 22 9.83 5.12 10.44
CA LEU A 22 9.20 4.31 9.40
C LEU A 22 10.18 3.95 8.28
N VAL A 23 10.97 4.92 7.80
CA VAL A 23 11.84 4.70 6.64
C VAL A 23 12.90 3.64 6.93
N PRO A 24 13.69 3.70 8.03
CA PRO A 24 14.64 2.64 8.37
C PRO A 24 13.99 1.27 8.54
N LEU A 25 12.80 1.21 9.14
CA LEU A 25 12.04 -0.04 9.32
C LEU A 25 11.67 -0.66 7.95
N VAL A 26 11.13 0.15 7.04
CA VAL A 26 10.74 -0.31 5.70
C VAL A 26 11.96 -0.69 4.87
N GLU A 27 13.05 0.09 4.92
CA GLU A 27 14.32 -0.23 4.25
C GLU A 27 14.87 -1.59 4.70
N GLN A 28 14.90 -1.83 6.02
CA GLN A 28 15.35 -3.11 6.56
C GLN A 28 14.48 -4.28 6.09
N LYS A 29 13.15 -4.13 6.12
CA LYS A 29 12.23 -5.17 5.61
C LYS A 29 12.39 -5.42 4.12
N CYS A 30 12.47 -4.36 3.33
CA CYS A 30 12.59 -4.43 1.89
C CYS A 30 13.93 -5.03 1.45
N TYR A 31 15.02 -4.77 2.18
CA TYR A 31 16.30 -5.44 1.97
C TYR A 31 16.17 -6.96 2.12
N ASN A 32 15.58 -7.44 3.22
CA ASN A 32 15.40 -8.87 3.47
C ASN A 32 14.46 -9.54 2.46
N LEU A 33 13.44 -8.79 2.00
CA LEU A 33 12.44 -9.28 1.06
C LEU A 33 12.82 -9.03 -0.40
N ASN A 34 13.97 -8.41 -0.68
CA ASN A 34 14.43 -7.99 -2.01
C ASN A 34 13.32 -7.26 -2.80
N PHE A 35 12.90 -6.10 -2.28
CA PHE A 35 11.89 -5.24 -2.89
C PHE A 35 12.26 -3.76 -2.73
N ASP A 36 11.63 -2.88 -3.50
CA ASP A 36 11.95 -1.45 -3.46
C ASP A 36 11.24 -0.77 -2.27
N PRO A 37 11.98 -0.16 -1.32
CA PRO A 37 11.38 0.53 -0.18
C PRO A 37 10.55 1.75 -0.59
N ASN A 38 10.86 2.46 -1.67
CA ASN A 38 10.11 3.64 -2.09
C ASN A 38 8.70 3.27 -2.55
N LEU A 39 8.55 2.14 -3.25
CA LEU A 39 7.23 1.61 -3.61
C LEU A 39 6.39 1.28 -2.36
N VAL A 40 7.02 0.71 -1.34
CA VAL A 40 6.33 0.34 -0.08
C VAL A 40 5.95 1.58 0.72
N LEU A 41 6.87 2.53 0.86
CA LEU A 41 6.63 3.79 1.55
C LEU A 41 5.49 4.59 0.89
N ALA A 42 5.47 4.64 -0.44
CA ALA A 42 4.38 5.27 -1.19
C ALA A 42 3.02 4.58 -0.94
N MET A 43 2.99 3.25 -0.86
CA MET A 43 1.77 2.52 -0.49
C MET A 43 1.31 2.86 0.93
N ILE A 44 2.22 2.87 1.92
CA ILE A 44 1.87 3.15 3.33
C ILE A 44 1.23 4.54 3.49
N GLU A 45 1.75 5.56 2.80
CA GLU A 45 1.17 6.90 2.83
C GLU A 45 -0.27 6.93 2.28
N VAL A 46 -0.53 6.18 1.22
CA VAL A 46 -1.85 6.10 0.57
C VAL A 46 -2.84 5.31 1.43
N GLU A 47 -2.39 4.19 2.00
CA GLU A 47 -3.23 3.22 2.70
C GLU A 47 -3.60 3.66 4.12
N SER A 48 -2.64 4.19 4.89
CA SER A 48 -2.85 4.47 6.32
C SER A 48 -2.37 5.85 6.75
N SER A 49 -1.68 6.60 5.87
CA SER A 49 -0.94 7.79 6.27
C SER A 49 0.00 7.51 7.46
N ARG A 50 0.63 6.32 7.43
CA ARG A 50 1.59 5.81 8.43
C ARG A 50 0.99 5.42 9.79
N ASP A 51 -0.33 5.31 9.90
CA ASP A 51 -1.00 4.85 11.12
C ASP A 51 -0.98 3.31 11.21
N PRO A 52 -0.22 2.70 12.16
CA PRO A 52 -0.18 1.25 12.31
C PRO A 52 -1.47 0.67 12.92
N THR A 53 -2.34 1.52 13.45
CA THR A 53 -3.63 1.15 14.03
C THR A 53 -4.81 1.41 13.09
N ALA A 54 -4.56 1.91 11.87
CA ALA A 54 -5.59 2.16 10.87
C ALA A 54 -6.46 0.92 10.63
N GLU A 55 -7.78 1.08 10.70
CA GLU A 55 -8.74 0.01 10.43
C GLU A 55 -9.84 0.53 9.50
N SER A 56 -10.11 -0.24 8.45
CA SER A 56 -11.30 -0.10 7.63
C SER A 56 -12.17 -1.35 7.78
N PRO A 57 -13.39 -1.39 7.22
CA PRO A 57 -14.22 -2.60 7.24
C PRO A 57 -13.56 -3.84 6.62
N TYR A 58 -12.47 -3.66 5.85
CA TYR A 58 -11.86 -4.72 5.04
C TYR A 58 -10.35 -4.92 5.28
N ALA A 59 -9.68 -3.99 5.97
CA ALA A 59 -8.23 -3.92 6.00
C ALA A 59 -7.66 -3.27 7.28
N ARG A 60 -6.42 -3.62 7.63
CA ARG A 60 -5.76 -3.20 8.89
C ARG A 60 -4.30 -2.78 8.73
N GLY A 61 -3.88 -1.86 9.58
CA GLY A 61 -2.50 -1.42 9.80
C GLY A 61 -1.89 -0.61 8.66
N LEU A 62 -0.55 -0.51 8.69
CA LEU A 62 0.25 0.38 7.85
C LEU A 62 -0.02 0.26 6.35
N MET A 63 -0.12 -0.97 5.86
CA MET A 63 -0.38 -1.26 4.45
C MET A 63 -1.83 -1.67 4.17
N GLN A 64 -2.76 -1.47 5.13
CA GLN A 64 -4.17 -1.87 5.00
C GLN A 64 -4.31 -3.31 4.45
N VAL A 65 -3.71 -4.26 5.16
CA VAL A 65 -3.75 -5.67 4.77
C VAL A 65 -5.16 -6.23 4.94
N SER A 66 -5.72 -6.77 3.85
CA SER A 66 -7.01 -7.48 3.86
C SER A 66 -6.87 -8.93 4.34
N LYS A 67 -7.99 -9.54 4.74
CA LYS A 67 -8.02 -10.99 5.06
C LYS A 67 -7.55 -11.86 3.89
N ALA A 68 -7.95 -11.52 2.67
CA ALA A 68 -7.56 -12.26 1.48
C ALA A 68 -6.04 -12.18 1.22
N ALA A 69 -5.44 -11.00 1.40
CA ALA A 69 -3.98 -10.85 1.27
C ALA A 69 -3.24 -11.64 2.36
N LEU A 70 -3.72 -11.58 3.61
CA LEU A 70 -3.18 -12.36 4.73
C LEU A 70 -3.27 -13.87 4.47
N GLU A 71 -4.43 -14.37 4.08
CA GLU A 71 -4.65 -15.79 3.77
C GLU A 71 -3.73 -16.27 2.64
N GLN A 72 -3.58 -15.45 1.58
CA GLN A 72 -2.68 -15.76 0.47
C GLN A 72 -1.22 -15.84 0.93
N VAL A 73 -0.74 -14.86 1.69
CA VAL A 73 0.65 -14.84 2.18
C VAL A 73 0.90 -15.96 3.19
N ASN A 74 -0.03 -16.20 4.13
CA ASN A 74 0.09 -17.31 5.08
C ASN A 74 0.22 -18.65 4.33
N LYS A 75 -0.57 -18.85 3.27
CA LYS A 75 -0.50 -20.05 2.45
C LYS A 75 0.83 -20.16 1.69
N ASP A 76 1.26 -19.10 1.01
CA ASP A 76 2.43 -19.15 0.13
C ASP A 76 3.75 -19.23 0.90
N TYR A 77 3.80 -18.67 2.10
CA TYR A 77 5.01 -18.60 2.93
C TYR A 77 4.94 -19.47 4.19
N VAL A 78 3.88 -20.25 4.36
CA VAL A 78 3.66 -21.17 5.50
C VAL A 78 3.73 -20.43 6.85
N PHE A 79 3.16 -19.22 6.88
CA PHE A 79 2.96 -18.47 8.12
C PHE A 79 1.63 -18.83 8.79
N ASN A 80 1.49 -18.45 10.05
CA ASN A 80 0.26 -18.62 10.82
C ASN A 80 -0.14 -17.32 11.52
N PHE A 81 0.01 -16.19 10.79
CA PHE A 81 -0.38 -14.89 11.32
C PHE A 81 -1.91 -14.77 11.34
N THR A 82 -2.41 -14.20 12.42
CA THR A 82 -3.82 -13.89 12.64
C THR A 82 -4.16 -12.50 12.10
N TYR A 83 -5.45 -12.23 11.92
CA TYR A 83 -5.88 -10.94 11.37
C TYR A 83 -5.72 -9.77 12.35
N ASP A 84 -5.74 -10.02 13.67
CA ASP A 84 -5.48 -8.99 14.69
C ASP A 84 -4.00 -8.59 14.71
N GLU A 85 -3.10 -9.52 14.36
CA GLU A 85 -1.67 -9.22 14.22
C GLU A 85 -1.36 -8.28 13.04
N MET A 86 -2.33 -7.93 12.20
CA MET A 86 -2.13 -6.90 11.18
C MET A 86 -2.06 -5.48 11.75
N PHE A 87 -2.31 -5.28 13.04
CA PHE A 87 -1.97 -4.05 13.75
C PHE A 87 -0.52 -4.01 14.25
N ASP A 88 0.19 -5.14 14.23
CA ASP A 88 1.63 -5.19 14.52
C ASP A 88 2.41 -4.72 13.27
N PRO A 89 3.16 -3.61 13.33
CA PRO A 89 3.86 -3.05 12.17
C PRO A 89 4.75 -4.05 11.44
N GLU A 90 5.47 -4.89 12.19
CA GLU A 90 6.45 -5.84 11.65
C GLU A 90 5.77 -6.95 10.83
N LYS A 91 4.68 -7.52 11.36
CA LYS A 91 3.87 -8.53 10.65
C LYS A 91 3.08 -7.91 9.51
N ASN A 92 2.50 -6.72 9.71
CA ASN A 92 1.78 -6.00 8.68
C ASN A 92 2.67 -5.71 7.46
N LEU A 93 3.88 -5.17 7.69
CA LEU A 93 4.86 -4.94 6.63
C LEU A 93 5.26 -6.24 5.94
N THR A 94 5.48 -7.31 6.69
CA THR A 94 5.82 -8.62 6.10
C THR A 94 4.73 -9.08 5.13
N VAL A 95 3.46 -9.05 5.55
CA VAL A 95 2.34 -9.50 4.71
C VAL A 95 2.09 -8.53 3.55
N GLY A 96 2.02 -7.23 3.82
CA GLY A 96 1.75 -6.21 2.83
C GLY A 96 2.83 -6.15 1.74
N ILE A 97 4.12 -6.23 2.10
CA ILE A 97 5.23 -6.23 1.15
C ILE A 97 5.22 -7.49 0.30
N LEU A 98 5.05 -8.67 0.89
CA LEU A 98 5.02 -9.93 0.15
C LEU A 98 3.86 -9.97 -0.85
N TYR A 99 2.67 -9.52 -0.43
CA TYR A 99 1.51 -9.45 -1.30
C TYR A 99 1.71 -8.43 -2.44
N PHE A 100 2.21 -7.22 -2.13
CA PHE A 100 2.44 -6.21 -3.16
C PHE A 100 3.54 -6.63 -4.13
N LYS A 101 4.63 -7.23 -3.64
CA LYS A 101 5.70 -7.79 -4.48
C LYS A 101 5.19 -8.86 -5.42
N TRP A 102 4.30 -9.73 -4.97
CA TRP A 102 3.66 -10.74 -5.83
C TRP A 102 2.86 -10.08 -6.97
N LEU A 103 2.02 -9.08 -6.66
CA LEU A 103 1.27 -8.32 -7.67
C LEU A 103 2.21 -7.60 -8.64
N TYR A 104 3.21 -6.89 -8.12
CA TYR A 104 4.22 -6.18 -8.90
C TYR A 104 4.89 -7.12 -9.90
N ASN A 105 5.42 -8.25 -9.43
CA ASN A 105 6.06 -9.24 -10.30
C ASN A 105 5.09 -9.85 -11.31
N TYR A 106 3.86 -10.15 -10.88
CA TYR A 106 2.84 -10.73 -11.76
C TYR A 106 2.55 -9.83 -12.96
N PHE A 107 2.31 -8.53 -12.71
CA PHE A 107 1.91 -7.59 -13.74
C PHE A 107 3.09 -7.03 -14.54
N THR A 108 4.21 -6.69 -13.92
CA THR A 108 5.39 -6.16 -14.65
C THR A 108 5.99 -7.19 -15.59
N THR A 109 5.99 -8.47 -15.21
CA THR A 109 6.43 -9.57 -16.09
C THR A 109 5.55 -9.72 -17.32
N ARG A 110 4.24 -9.43 -17.22
CA ARG A 110 3.26 -9.65 -18.30
C ARG A 110 3.02 -8.42 -19.17
N TYR A 111 3.11 -7.23 -18.60
CA TYR A 111 2.69 -5.98 -19.24
C TYR A 111 3.80 -4.93 -19.34
N GLY A 112 5.02 -5.25 -18.88
CA GLY A 112 6.15 -4.33 -18.78
C GLY A 112 6.05 -3.40 -17.57
N LEU A 113 7.11 -2.65 -17.29
CA LEU A 113 7.21 -1.85 -16.06
C LEU A 113 6.11 -0.79 -15.94
N CYS A 114 5.95 0.09 -16.95
CA CYS A 114 5.05 1.24 -16.84
C CYS A 114 3.59 0.83 -16.59
N LYS A 115 3.05 -0.09 -17.42
CA LYS A 115 1.68 -0.59 -17.25
C LYS A 115 1.55 -1.54 -16.07
N GLY A 116 2.56 -2.40 -15.89
CA GLY A 116 2.55 -3.42 -14.86
C GLY A 116 2.52 -2.84 -13.45
N LEU A 117 3.26 -1.75 -13.21
CA LEU A 117 3.20 -1.03 -11.94
C LEU A 117 1.80 -0.47 -11.67
N ALA A 118 1.18 0.19 -12.66
CA ALA A 118 -0.18 0.69 -12.53
C ALA A 118 -1.17 -0.44 -12.20
N TYR A 119 -1.10 -1.57 -12.90
CA TYR A 119 -1.99 -2.71 -12.65
C TYR A 119 -1.75 -3.38 -11.30
N ALA A 120 -0.50 -3.40 -10.81
CA ALA A 120 -0.20 -3.90 -9.47
C ALA A 120 -0.83 -3.02 -8.38
N VAL A 121 -0.74 -1.69 -8.51
CA VAL A 121 -1.37 -0.74 -7.58
C VAL A 121 -2.90 -0.85 -7.66
N TYR A 122 -3.47 -0.93 -8.87
CA TYR A 122 -4.91 -1.17 -9.03
C TYR A 122 -5.33 -2.48 -8.38
N ALA A 123 -4.56 -3.55 -8.52
CA ALA A 123 -4.89 -4.85 -7.94
C ALA A 123 -4.74 -4.87 -6.42
N TYR A 124 -3.87 -4.04 -5.84
CA TYR A 124 -3.75 -3.90 -4.40
C TYR A 124 -4.99 -3.23 -3.81
N ASN A 125 -5.47 -2.13 -4.41
CA ASN A 125 -6.65 -1.39 -3.94
C ASN A 125 -7.98 -2.06 -4.34
N TRP A 126 -8.12 -2.49 -5.59
CA TRP A 126 -9.38 -3.00 -6.14
C TRP A 126 -9.48 -4.53 -6.21
N GLY A 127 -8.39 -5.23 -5.90
CA GLY A 127 -8.31 -6.69 -5.98
C GLY A 127 -7.93 -7.20 -7.38
N ILE A 128 -7.02 -8.17 -7.41
CA ILE A 128 -6.49 -8.74 -8.67
C ILE A 128 -7.57 -9.32 -9.58
N GLY A 129 -8.60 -9.97 -9.04
CA GLY A 129 -9.67 -10.55 -9.84
C GLY A 129 -10.44 -9.51 -10.66
N ASN A 130 -10.66 -8.33 -10.08
CA ASN A 130 -11.32 -7.22 -10.76
C ASN A 130 -10.44 -6.64 -11.87
N VAL A 131 -9.16 -6.45 -11.60
CA VAL A 131 -8.19 -5.98 -12.62
C VAL A 131 -8.08 -6.99 -13.77
N LEU A 132 -8.00 -8.28 -13.48
CA LEU A 132 -7.94 -9.32 -14.52
C LEU A 132 -9.23 -9.35 -15.35
N LYS A 133 -10.39 -9.25 -14.71
CA LYS A 133 -11.67 -9.15 -15.41
C LYS A 133 -11.69 -7.93 -16.33
N TRP A 134 -11.33 -6.77 -15.82
CA TRP A 134 -11.25 -5.52 -16.58
C TRP A 134 -10.31 -5.64 -17.80
N LEU A 135 -9.13 -6.24 -17.63
CA LEU A 135 -8.17 -6.45 -18.73
C LEU A 135 -8.67 -7.41 -19.83
N MET A 136 -9.68 -8.25 -19.54
CA MET A 136 -10.29 -9.17 -20.52
C MET A 136 -11.50 -8.55 -21.23
N GLU A 137 -12.00 -7.41 -20.77
CA GLU A 137 -13.19 -6.79 -21.34
C GLU A 137 -12.91 -6.18 -22.71
N LYS A 138 -13.93 -6.18 -23.57
CA LYS A 138 -13.82 -5.53 -24.88
C LYS A 138 -13.70 -4.02 -24.68
N PRO A 139 -12.75 -3.35 -25.35
CA PRO A 139 -12.62 -1.91 -25.24
C PRO A 139 -13.89 -1.24 -25.78
N ASP A 140 -14.44 -0.30 -25.01
CA ASP A 140 -15.54 0.58 -25.41
C ASP A 140 -15.10 2.02 -25.18
N ASN A 141 -15.04 2.82 -26.24
CA ASN A 141 -14.56 4.20 -26.19
C ASN A 141 -15.52 5.17 -25.47
N VAL A 142 -16.75 4.73 -25.15
CA VAL A 142 -17.75 5.52 -24.42
C VAL A 142 -17.70 5.22 -22.92
N GLU A 143 -17.47 3.96 -22.55
CA GLU A 143 -17.31 3.51 -21.15
C GLU A 143 -15.92 2.89 -20.89
N ILE A 144 -14.85 3.62 -21.22
CA ILE A 144 -13.47 3.14 -20.99
C ILE A 144 -13.20 2.89 -19.49
N SER A 145 -13.87 3.58 -18.57
CA SER A 145 -13.56 3.52 -17.13
C SER A 145 -14.52 2.62 -16.35
N ARG A 146 -14.27 1.30 -16.41
CA ARG A 146 -14.77 0.35 -15.39
C ARG A 146 -13.89 0.28 -14.15
N ILE A 147 -12.74 0.96 -14.18
CA ILE A 147 -11.90 1.16 -13.00
C ILE A 147 -12.64 2.13 -12.05
N PRO A 148 -12.83 1.77 -10.76
CA PRO A 148 -13.41 2.68 -9.79
C PRO A 148 -12.63 3.99 -9.69
N GLU A 149 -13.33 5.12 -9.53
CA GLU A 149 -12.70 6.43 -9.35
C GLU A 149 -11.74 6.46 -8.16
N GLU A 150 -12.07 5.74 -7.08
CA GLU A 150 -11.21 5.55 -5.92
C GLU A 150 -9.85 4.95 -6.31
N THR A 151 -9.85 3.91 -7.14
CA THR A 151 -8.62 3.24 -7.59
C THR A 151 -7.77 4.13 -8.49
N VAL A 152 -8.40 4.96 -9.32
CA VAL A 152 -7.67 5.97 -10.12
C VAL A 152 -7.03 7.02 -9.21
N LYS A 153 -7.77 7.52 -8.22
CA LYS A 153 -7.25 8.47 -7.22
C LYS A 153 -6.14 7.85 -6.36
N HIS A 154 -6.30 6.58 -5.99
CA HIS A 154 -5.30 5.82 -5.24
C HIS A 154 -3.97 5.77 -6.00
N TYR A 155 -4.00 5.38 -7.28
CA TYR A 155 -2.80 5.37 -8.12
C TYR A 155 -2.18 6.76 -8.31
N ALA A 156 -3.01 7.80 -8.50
CA ALA A 156 -2.50 9.17 -8.60
C ALA A 156 -1.76 9.62 -7.32
N LYS A 157 -2.31 9.30 -6.14
CA LYS A 157 -1.65 9.55 -4.84
C LYS A 157 -0.36 8.74 -4.71
N PHE A 158 -0.40 7.46 -5.08
CA PHE A 158 0.76 6.58 -5.07
C PHE A 158 1.92 7.16 -5.89
N MET A 159 1.66 7.60 -7.12
CA MET A 159 2.71 8.18 -7.98
C MET A 159 3.31 9.45 -7.39
N TRP A 160 2.50 10.28 -6.72
CA TRP A 160 3.01 11.49 -6.07
C TRP A 160 3.91 11.15 -4.87
N TRP A 161 3.52 10.18 -4.04
CA TRP A 161 4.33 9.74 -2.90
C TRP A 161 5.59 9.00 -3.33
N LEU A 162 5.53 8.23 -4.43
CA LEU A 162 6.68 7.56 -5.00
C LEU A 162 7.76 8.59 -5.38
N GLU A 163 7.38 9.62 -6.15
CA GLU A 163 8.29 10.74 -6.49
C GLU A 163 8.85 11.42 -5.23
N PHE A 164 8.03 11.63 -4.20
CA PHE A 164 8.48 12.25 -2.95
C PHE A 164 9.57 11.43 -2.22
N TYR A 165 9.43 10.11 -2.18
CA TYR A 165 10.43 9.24 -1.56
C TYR A 165 11.67 9.05 -2.44
N GLU A 166 11.51 8.87 -3.75
CA GLU A 166 12.61 8.76 -4.72
C GLU A 166 13.47 10.03 -4.75
N SER A 167 12.86 11.21 -4.62
CA SER A 167 13.59 12.46 -4.57
C SER A 167 14.40 12.65 -3.27
N GLY A 168 14.20 11.79 -2.26
CA GLY A 168 14.85 11.89 -0.95
C GLY A 168 14.37 13.06 -0.07
N ARG A 169 13.32 13.79 -0.50
CA ARG A 169 12.79 14.98 0.21
C ARG A 169 12.26 14.64 1.59
N TRP A 170 11.85 13.40 1.82
CA TRP A 170 11.36 12.93 3.12
C TRP A 170 12.32 13.22 4.28
N LYS A 171 13.63 13.34 4.02
CA LYS A 171 14.65 13.68 5.04
C LYS A 171 14.44 15.06 5.66
N GLU A 172 13.83 15.99 4.91
CA GLU A 172 13.45 17.33 5.40
C GLU A 172 12.18 17.29 6.27
N TYR A 173 11.42 16.19 6.20
CA TYR A 173 10.14 15.97 6.89
C TYR A 173 10.21 14.70 7.77
N ALA A 174 11.40 14.38 8.28
CA ALA A 174 11.58 13.39 9.32
C ALA A 174 11.09 14.00 10.64
N ASP A 175 9.78 13.87 10.86
CA ASP A 175 9.08 14.15 12.12
C ASP A 175 9.67 13.35 13.30
#